data_AF-A0A838V1H1-F1
#
_entry.id   AF-A0A838V1H1-F1
#
_cell.length_a   1.000
_cell.length_b   1.000
_cell.length_c   1.000
_cell.angle_alpha   90.00
_cell.angle_beta   90.00
_cell.angle_gamma   90.00
#
_symmetry.space_group_name_H-M   'P 1'
#
loop_
_entity.id
_entity.type
_entity.pdbx_description
1 polymer ?
#
loop_
_entity_poly.entity_id
_entity_poly.type
_entity_poly.pdbx_seq_one_letter_code
_entity_poly.pdbx_strand_id
1 'polypeptide(L)'
;GEGWVALPTVTAYTLHAAAIATGHVWAVGDFGTVAHFTGGRWSVLPGNGDDTFIAIALDSPISGWIAGASGALIDLRDMLLDPLAVRRGQMRAITIDDVGDGWAVGNDSLLLRLTQGGWKARTASSGFGDLWGVDHDTRGGAWAVGQNGLVVHLDNTGWQVYPALQTPTLRAVAFNRRGEAWAVGENGALAWFNGDAWSVPAEQPTGSNLRSIAWLSDDEAWVVGDRGLVLRWHR
;
A
#
# COMPACT_ATOMS: atom_id res chain seq x y z
N GLY A 1 -6.05 27.03 -12.36
CA GLY A 1 -4.77 27.32 -11.69
C GLY A 1 -4.50 26.16 -10.77
N GLU A 2 -3.30 25.60 -10.83
CA GLU A 2 -2.91 24.51 -9.94
C GLU A 2 -2.78 25.04 -8.52
N GLY A 3 -3.33 24.31 -7.56
CA GLY A 3 -3.31 24.71 -6.15
C GLY A 3 -4.04 23.69 -5.28
N TRP A 4 -3.59 23.56 -4.03
CA TRP A 4 -4.26 22.72 -3.05
C TRP A 4 -5.49 23.44 -2.50
N VAL A 5 -6.65 22.78 -2.56
CA VAL A 5 -7.88 23.26 -1.96
C VAL A 5 -8.22 22.35 -0.79
N ALA A 6 -8.26 22.92 0.42
CA ALA A 6 -8.75 22.19 1.57
C ALA A 6 -10.25 21.94 1.40
N LEU A 7 -10.65 20.67 1.44
CA LEU A 7 -12.05 20.27 1.48
C LEU A 7 -12.55 20.26 2.94
N PRO A 8 -13.86 20.44 3.18
CA PRO A 8 -14.43 20.29 4.51
C PRO A 8 -14.07 18.93 5.15
N THR A 9 -13.76 18.95 6.44
CA THR A 9 -13.44 17.74 7.21
C THR A 9 -14.63 16.79 7.24
N VAL A 10 -14.40 15.52 6.90
CA VAL A 10 -15.43 14.45 6.89
C VAL A 10 -15.54 13.73 8.25
N THR A 11 -14.50 13.78 9.06
CA THR A 11 -14.40 13.13 10.37
C THR A 11 -13.51 13.96 11.30
N ALA A 12 -13.62 13.73 12.61
CA ALA A 12 -12.69 14.25 13.62
C ALA A 12 -11.49 13.30 13.87
N TYR A 13 -11.53 12.10 13.30
CA TYR A 13 -10.53 11.05 13.48
C TYR A 13 -9.37 11.15 12.48
N THR A 14 -8.21 10.60 12.83
CA THR A 14 -7.05 10.55 11.94
C THR A 14 -7.34 9.62 10.76
N LEU A 15 -7.00 10.04 9.55
CA LEU A 15 -7.02 9.21 8.34
C LEU A 15 -5.60 8.69 8.07
N HIS A 16 -5.45 7.39 7.80
CA HIS A 16 -4.17 6.72 7.63
C HIS A 16 -3.85 6.36 6.19
N ALA A 17 -4.87 6.07 5.38
CA ALA A 17 -4.69 5.71 3.98
C ALA A 17 -5.82 6.25 3.10
N ALA A 18 -5.51 6.43 1.82
CA ALA A 18 -6.48 6.79 0.80
C ALA A 18 -6.22 6.01 -0.49
N ALA A 19 -7.29 5.74 -1.23
CA ALA A 19 -7.24 5.10 -2.54
C ALA A 19 -8.19 5.82 -3.50
N ILE A 20 -7.88 5.77 -4.80
CA ILE A 20 -8.65 6.45 -5.83
C ILE A 20 -8.99 5.43 -6.93
N ALA A 21 -10.24 5.42 -7.36
CA ALA A 21 -10.70 4.67 -8.52
C ALA A 21 -11.76 5.48 -9.26
N THR A 22 -11.49 5.83 -10.53
CA THR A 22 -12.37 6.57 -11.46
C THR A 22 -13.34 7.56 -10.80
N GLY A 23 -12.82 8.72 -10.37
CA GLY A 23 -13.64 9.80 -9.80
C GLY A 23 -14.15 9.54 -8.37
N HIS A 24 -13.80 8.40 -7.77
CA HIS A 24 -14.08 8.08 -6.38
C HIS A 24 -12.78 8.14 -5.58
N VAL A 25 -12.81 8.80 -4.42
CA VAL A 25 -11.72 8.79 -3.45
C VAL A 25 -12.23 8.14 -2.17
N TRP A 26 -11.44 7.23 -1.63
CA TRP A 26 -11.70 6.58 -0.36
C TRP A 26 -10.62 6.96 0.63
N ALA A 27 -10.98 7.12 1.90
CA ALA A 27 -10.03 7.32 2.98
C ALA A 27 -10.44 6.48 4.19
N VAL A 28 -9.46 5.86 4.85
CA VAL A 28 -9.67 5.00 6.02
C VAL A 28 -8.83 5.48 7.20
N GLY A 29 -9.30 5.25 8.42
CA GLY A 29 -8.70 5.89 9.60
C GLY A 29 -8.98 5.20 10.94
N ASP A 30 -8.73 5.95 12.02
CA ASP A 30 -8.99 5.48 13.40
C ASP A 30 -10.46 5.09 13.61
N PHE A 31 -10.71 4.21 14.58
CA PHE A 31 -12.04 3.78 15.04
C PHE A 31 -12.97 3.33 13.90
N GLY A 32 -12.41 2.55 12.97
CA GLY A 32 -13.15 1.98 11.85
C GLY A 32 -13.64 3.01 10.83
N THR A 33 -13.04 4.21 10.80
CA THR A 33 -13.46 5.27 9.87
C THR A 33 -13.28 4.82 8.43
N VAL A 34 -14.35 4.88 7.64
CA VAL A 34 -14.34 4.72 6.18
C VAL A 34 -15.10 5.88 5.55
N ALA A 35 -14.38 6.75 4.87
CA ALA A 35 -14.93 7.90 4.16
C ALA A 35 -14.81 7.70 2.65
N HIS A 36 -15.85 8.13 1.93
CA HIS A 36 -15.94 8.04 0.48
C HIS A 36 -16.32 9.40 -0.10
N PHE A 37 -15.59 9.84 -1.12
CA PHE A 37 -15.82 11.07 -1.87
C PHE A 37 -16.27 10.74 -3.29
N THR A 38 -17.43 11.25 -3.67
CA THR A 38 -17.94 11.18 -5.04
C THR A 38 -18.87 12.36 -5.31
N GLY A 39 -18.91 12.84 -6.56
CA GLY A 39 -19.78 13.96 -6.94
C GLY A 39 -19.51 15.26 -6.16
N GLY A 40 -18.27 15.49 -5.74
CA GLY A 40 -17.87 16.72 -5.04
C GLY A 40 -18.15 16.74 -3.54
N ARG A 41 -18.60 15.62 -2.94
CA ARG A 41 -18.94 15.54 -1.52
C ARG A 41 -18.38 14.28 -0.87
N TRP A 42 -18.08 14.39 0.42
CA TRP A 42 -17.74 13.25 1.27
C TRP A 42 -19.00 12.65 1.92
N SER A 43 -18.96 11.35 2.14
CA SER A 43 -19.88 10.58 2.99
C SER A 43 -19.10 9.56 3.81
N VAL A 44 -19.52 9.32 5.04
CA VAL A 44 -18.95 8.27 5.90
C VAL A 44 -19.83 7.03 5.81
N LEU A 45 -19.23 5.88 5.53
CA LEU A 45 -19.94 4.62 5.59
C LEU A 45 -20.10 4.20 7.06
N PRO A 46 -21.26 3.63 7.44
CA PRO A 46 -21.42 3.05 8.77
C PRO A 46 -20.44 1.88 8.92
N GLY A 47 -19.43 2.08 9.77
CA GLY A 47 -18.35 1.13 9.99
C GLY A 47 -18.51 0.35 11.30
N ASN A 48 -18.13 -0.92 11.26
CA ASN A 48 -18.15 -1.83 12.40
C ASN A 48 -16.81 -1.78 13.14
N GLY A 49 -16.70 -0.97 14.20
CA GLY A 49 -15.84 -1.33 15.34
C GLY A 49 -14.66 -0.43 15.70
N ASP A 50 -13.98 -0.86 16.77
CA ASP A 50 -12.91 -0.14 17.50
C ASP A 50 -11.50 -0.26 16.86
N ASP A 51 -11.37 -0.84 15.67
CA ASP A 51 -10.07 -1.06 15.02
C ASP A 51 -9.56 0.20 14.31
N THR A 52 -8.26 0.29 14.08
CA THR A 52 -7.65 1.36 13.26
C THR A 52 -7.41 0.83 11.86
N PHE A 53 -8.06 1.39 10.84
CA PHE A 53 -7.80 1.01 9.45
C PHE A 53 -6.58 1.73 8.91
N ILE A 54 -5.66 0.95 8.35
CA ILE A 54 -4.31 1.40 8.01
C ILE A 54 -4.02 1.37 6.51
N ALA A 55 -4.78 0.61 5.74
CA ALA A 55 -4.56 0.46 4.30
C ALA A 55 -5.88 0.13 3.60
N ILE A 56 -6.00 0.60 2.36
CA ILE A 56 -7.14 0.35 1.48
C ILE A 56 -6.61 0.14 0.06
N ALA A 57 -7.13 -0.87 -0.63
CA ALA A 57 -6.87 -1.11 -2.04
C ALA A 57 -8.21 -1.34 -2.77
N LEU A 58 -8.32 -0.82 -3.99
CA LEU A 58 -9.57 -0.80 -4.77
C LEU A 58 -9.37 -1.53 -6.10
N ASP A 59 -10.33 -2.37 -6.47
CA ASP A 59 -10.41 -3.03 -7.78
C ASP A 59 -11.43 -2.32 -8.69
N SER A 60 -12.27 -1.47 -8.09
CA SER A 60 -13.27 -0.67 -8.78
C SER A 60 -13.60 0.59 -7.95
N PRO A 61 -14.41 1.52 -8.47
CA PRO A 61 -14.79 2.74 -7.74
C PRO A 61 -15.54 2.51 -6.42
N ILE A 62 -16.15 1.33 -6.23
CA ILE A 62 -17.03 1.01 -5.10
C ILE A 62 -16.76 -0.35 -4.44
N SER A 63 -15.69 -1.03 -4.84
CA SER A 63 -15.29 -2.32 -4.30
C SER A 63 -13.77 -2.39 -4.08
N GLY A 64 -13.36 -3.25 -3.15
CA GLY A 64 -11.97 -3.44 -2.77
C GLY A 64 -11.82 -4.05 -1.39
N TRP A 65 -10.68 -3.79 -0.74
CA TRP A 65 -10.35 -4.35 0.56
C TRP A 65 -9.72 -3.31 1.48
N ILE A 66 -10.05 -3.41 2.77
CA ILE A 66 -9.50 -2.59 3.85
C ILE A 66 -8.80 -3.48 4.86
N ALA A 67 -7.62 -3.07 5.31
CA ALA A 67 -6.84 -3.75 6.34
C ALA A 67 -6.79 -2.91 7.63
N GLY A 68 -7.04 -3.57 8.77
CA GLY A 68 -6.96 -3.02 10.12
C GLY A 68 -5.68 -3.39 10.85
N ALA A 69 -5.23 -2.52 11.76
CA ALA A 69 -4.01 -2.67 12.54
C ALA A 69 -4.03 -3.92 13.43
N SER A 70 -5.20 -4.32 13.93
CA SER A 70 -5.35 -5.56 14.70
C SER A 70 -5.55 -6.81 13.83
N GLY A 71 -5.37 -6.67 12.51
CA GLY A 71 -5.48 -7.76 11.54
C GLY A 71 -6.89 -8.01 11.02
N ALA A 72 -7.81 -7.05 11.16
CA ALA A 72 -9.12 -7.10 10.52
C ALA A 72 -8.99 -6.93 9.00
N LEU A 73 -9.67 -7.77 8.23
CA LEU A 73 -9.83 -7.59 6.78
C LEU A 73 -11.31 -7.31 6.52
N ILE A 74 -11.60 -6.23 5.82
CA ILE A 74 -12.96 -5.86 5.42
C ILE A 74 -13.06 -5.88 3.91
N ASP A 75 -14.03 -6.65 3.44
CA ASP A 75 -14.43 -6.72 2.04
C ASP A 75 -15.38 -5.55 1.77
N LEU A 76 -14.94 -4.62 0.93
CA LEU A 76 -15.77 -3.52 0.46
C LEU A 76 -16.42 -3.98 -0.84
N ARG A 77 -17.74 -4.16 -0.86
CA ARG A 77 -18.49 -4.56 -2.06
C ARG A 77 -19.71 -3.69 -2.24
N ASP A 78 -19.78 -3.01 -3.38
CA ASP A 78 -20.92 -2.18 -3.74
C ASP A 78 -21.34 -1.24 -2.59
N MET A 79 -20.35 -0.53 -2.02
CA MET A 79 -20.55 0.38 -0.87
C MET A 79 -20.94 -0.28 0.46
N LEU A 80 -20.86 -1.60 0.58
CA LEU A 80 -21.09 -2.35 1.82
C LEU A 80 -19.78 -2.85 2.40
N LEU A 81 -19.67 -2.80 3.73
CA LEU A 81 -18.51 -3.27 4.48
C LEU A 81 -18.84 -4.63 5.12
N ASP A 82 -18.17 -5.69 4.66
CA ASP A 82 -18.31 -7.04 5.20
C ASP A 82 -17.01 -7.48 5.89
N PRO A 83 -16.92 -7.41 7.23
CA PRO A 83 -15.73 -7.82 7.96
C PRO A 83 -15.57 -9.34 7.92
N LEU A 84 -14.37 -9.81 7.58
CA LEU A 84 -14.06 -11.23 7.71
C LEU A 84 -14.02 -11.65 9.18
N ALA A 85 -14.62 -12.81 9.49
CA ALA A 85 -14.71 -13.34 10.85
C ALA A 85 -13.35 -13.72 11.47
N VAL A 86 -12.28 -13.78 10.67
CA VAL A 86 -10.95 -14.21 11.10
C VAL A 86 -9.99 -13.04 11.03
N ARG A 87 -9.42 -12.69 12.18
CA ARG A 87 -8.28 -11.78 12.25
C ARG A 87 -7.01 -12.49 11.79
N ARG A 88 -6.20 -11.78 11.02
CA ARG A 88 -4.85 -12.20 10.62
C ARG A 88 -3.82 -11.48 11.50
N GLY A 89 -2.53 -11.74 11.35
CA GLY A 89 -1.50 -11.01 12.11
C GLY A 89 -1.58 -9.50 11.90
N GLN A 90 -0.75 -8.73 12.62
CA GLN A 90 -0.71 -7.27 12.42
C GLN A 90 -0.34 -6.94 10.98
N MET A 91 -1.25 -6.28 10.27
CA MET A 91 -1.06 -5.91 8.86
C MET A 91 -0.35 -4.56 8.75
N ARG A 92 0.25 -4.32 7.57
CA ARG A 92 0.93 -3.06 7.23
C ARG A 92 0.55 -2.52 5.87
N ALA A 93 0.39 -3.38 4.87
CA ALA A 93 0.01 -2.98 3.53
C ALA A 93 -0.87 -4.03 2.87
N ILE A 94 -1.67 -3.56 1.91
CA ILE A 94 -2.55 -4.36 1.08
C ILE A 94 -2.50 -3.81 -0.35
N THR A 95 -2.49 -4.72 -1.33
CA THR A 95 -2.62 -4.41 -2.75
C THR A 95 -3.61 -5.38 -3.37
N ILE A 96 -4.38 -4.90 -4.34
CA ILE A 96 -5.20 -5.73 -5.22
C ILE A 96 -5.01 -5.26 -6.66
N ASP A 97 -5.08 -6.20 -7.59
CA ASP A 97 -5.05 -5.93 -9.03
C ASP A 97 -6.47 -5.73 -9.60
N ASP A 98 -6.55 -5.44 -10.89
CA ASP A 98 -7.79 -5.18 -11.61
C ASP A 98 -8.68 -6.42 -11.81
N VAL A 99 -8.15 -7.62 -11.52
CA VAL A 99 -8.90 -8.88 -11.55
C VAL A 99 -9.30 -9.38 -10.15
N GLY A 100 -9.00 -8.60 -9.10
CA GLY A 100 -9.37 -8.88 -7.71
C GLY A 100 -8.48 -9.90 -7.00
N ASP A 101 -7.32 -10.23 -7.57
CA ASP A 101 -6.25 -10.93 -6.89
C ASP A 101 -5.39 -9.93 -6.11
N GLY A 102 -4.71 -10.36 -5.06
CA GLY A 102 -3.98 -9.41 -4.23
C GLY A 102 -3.11 -10.00 -3.13
N TRP A 103 -2.41 -9.10 -2.45
CA TRP A 103 -1.47 -9.44 -1.39
C TRP A 103 -1.65 -8.51 -0.20
N ALA A 104 -1.47 -9.07 0.99
CA ALA A 104 -1.37 -8.29 2.22
C ALA A 104 -0.16 -8.78 3.00
N VAL A 105 0.58 -7.82 3.54
CA VAL A 105 1.81 -8.08 4.31
C VAL A 105 1.75 -7.42 5.67
N GLY A 106 2.57 -7.90 6.59
CA GLY A 106 2.67 -7.32 7.91
C GLY A 106 3.82 -7.85 8.75
N ASN A 107 3.66 -7.79 10.07
CA ASN A 107 4.70 -8.20 11.00
C ASN A 107 4.98 -9.71 10.94
N ASP A 108 6.14 -10.12 11.46
CA ASP A 108 6.48 -11.53 11.69
C ASP A 108 6.37 -12.41 10.42
N SER A 109 6.78 -11.86 9.27
CA SER A 109 6.67 -12.50 7.95
C SER A 109 5.24 -12.78 7.49
N LEU A 110 4.24 -12.07 8.04
CA LEU A 110 2.86 -12.19 7.61
C LEU A 110 2.76 -11.89 6.12
N LEU A 111 2.28 -12.88 5.38
CA LEU A 111 2.04 -12.78 3.96
C LEU A 111 0.76 -13.53 3.61
N LEU A 112 -0.21 -12.79 3.09
CA LEU A 112 -1.53 -13.29 2.71
C LEU A 112 -1.71 -13.08 1.21
N ARG A 113 -2.32 -14.07 0.55
CA ARG A 113 -2.80 -13.96 -0.81
C ARG A 113 -4.31 -13.89 -0.83
N LEU A 114 -4.85 -12.92 -1.55
CA LEU A 114 -6.24 -12.89 -1.98
C LEU A 114 -6.35 -13.61 -3.31
N THR A 115 -7.21 -14.62 -3.37
CA THR A 115 -7.61 -15.29 -4.60
C THR A 115 -9.07 -15.61 -4.53
N GLN A 116 -9.83 -15.29 -5.59
CA GLN A 116 -11.26 -15.63 -5.68
C GLN A 116 -12.06 -15.14 -4.46
N GLY A 117 -11.77 -13.93 -3.97
CA GLY A 117 -12.45 -13.32 -2.82
C GLY A 117 -12.05 -13.87 -1.44
N GLY A 118 -11.09 -14.79 -1.36
CA GLY A 118 -10.64 -15.39 -0.10
C GLY A 118 -9.17 -15.14 0.24
N TRP A 119 -8.92 -14.67 1.46
CA TRP A 119 -7.56 -14.47 1.99
C TRP A 119 -6.98 -15.74 2.63
N LYS A 120 -5.84 -16.20 2.10
CA LYS A 120 -5.09 -17.36 2.60
C LYS A 120 -3.68 -16.98 2.99
N ALA A 121 -3.25 -17.42 4.17
CA ALA A 121 -1.85 -17.27 4.58
C ALA A 121 -0.94 -18.14 3.71
N ARG A 122 0.21 -17.60 3.33
CA ARG A 122 1.30 -18.38 2.72
C ARG A 122 2.19 -18.88 3.84
N THR A 123 1.98 -20.11 4.30
CA THR A 123 2.69 -20.69 5.44
C THR A 123 4.16 -21.02 5.20
N ALA A 124 4.66 -20.86 3.97
CA ALA A 124 6.07 -21.09 3.60
C ALA A 124 6.95 -19.83 3.65
N SER A 125 6.38 -18.64 3.89
CA SER A 125 7.15 -17.39 4.04
C SER A 125 7.57 -17.22 5.50
N SER A 126 8.79 -17.62 5.84
CA SER A 126 9.39 -17.39 7.16
C SER A 126 10.75 -16.74 7.02
N GLY A 127 11.18 -16.00 8.04
CA GLY A 127 12.49 -15.35 8.06
C GLY A 127 12.58 -14.00 7.33
N PHE A 128 11.45 -13.41 6.93
CA PHE A 128 11.41 -12.06 6.33
C PHE A 128 11.31 -10.94 7.38
N GLY A 129 10.91 -11.25 8.62
CA GLY A 129 10.64 -10.22 9.62
C GLY A 129 9.45 -9.34 9.23
N ASP A 130 9.48 -8.06 9.60
CA ASP A 130 8.36 -7.17 9.29
C ASP A 130 8.42 -6.67 7.84
N LEU A 131 7.33 -6.87 7.12
CA LEU A 131 7.07 -6.33 5.79
C LEU A 131 6.16 -5.11 5.91
N TRP A 132 6.55 -4.01 5.27
CA TRP A 132 5.89 -2.70 5.41
C TRP A 132 5.13 -2.27 4.17
N GLY A 133 5.60 -2.66 2.99
CA GLY A 133 4.96 -2.35 1.72
C GLY A 133 4.88 -3.59 0.83
N VAL A 134 3.85 -3.66 0.00
CA VAL A 134 3.67 -4.70 -1.01
C VAL A 134 3.00 -4.09 -2.23
N ASP A 135 3.42 -4.52 -3.42
CA ASP A 135 2.73 -4.21 -4.67
C ASP A 135 2.92 -5.34 -5.69
N HIS A 136 2.04 -5.38 -6.68
CA HIS A 136 2.07 -6.33 -7.79
C HIS A 136 2.88 -5.77 -8.95
N ASP A 137 3.58 -6.64 -9.68
CA ASP A 137 4.15 -6.26 -10.96
C ASP A 137 3.16 -6.56 -12.10
N THR A 138 3.45 -6.05 -13.29
CA THR A 138 2.59 -6.22 -14.46
C THR A 138 2.68 -7.61 -15.10
N ARG A 139 3.48 -8.53 -14.55
CA ARG A 139 3.75 -9.89 -15.05
C ARG A 139 3.11 -10.97 -14.17
N GLY A 140 2.28 -10.57 -13.19
CA GLY A 140 1.64 -11.48 -12.24
C GLY A 140 2.53 -11.87 -11.05
N GLY A 141 3.70 -11.26 -10.93
CA GLY A 141 4.56 -11.31 -9.75
C GLY A 141 4.15 -10.26 -8.71
N ALA A 142 4.82 -10.29 -7.57
CA ALA A 142 4.61 -9.32 -6.50
C ALA A 142 5.91 -9.09 -5.72
N TRP A 143 6.06 -7.90 -5.20
CA TRP A 143 7.22 -7.47 -4.45
C TRP A 143 6.78 -6.92 -3.10
N ALA A 144 7.53 -7.25 -2.06
CA ALA A 144 7.35 -6.66 -0.74
C ALA A 144 8.66 -6.14 -0.17
N VAL A 145 8.56 -5.09 0.63
CA VAL A 145 9.72 -4.40 1.19
C VAL A 145 9.62 -4.30 2.70
N GLY A 146 10.77 -4.34 3.37
CA GLY A 146 10.84 -4.60 4.81
C GLY A 146 11.97 -3.88 5.55
N GLN A 147 12.22 -4.36 6.76
CA GLN A 147 13.28 -3.89 7.64
C GLN A 147 14.67 -3.97 6.97
N ASN A 148 15.55 -3.00 7.27
CA ASN A 148 16.96 -2.99 6.81
C ASN A 148 17.15 -3.14 5.29
N GLY A 149 16.28 -2.51 4.50
CA GLY A 149 16.36 -2.57 3.04
C GLY A 149 15.99 -3.94 2.45
N LEU A 150 15.29 -4.78 3.22
CA LEU A 150 14.80 -6.07 2.71
C LEU A 150 13.87 -5.84 1.53
N VAL A 151 14.11 -6.63 0.49
CA VAL A 151 13.22 -6.78 -0.66
C VAL A 151 12.97 -8.27 -0.85
N VAL A 152 11.71 -8.66 -0.97
CA VAL A 152 11.30 -10.02 -1.32
C VAL A 152 10.45 -9.99 -2.59
N HIS A 153 10.56 -11.02 -3.40
CA HIS A 153 9.91 -11.13 -4.70
C HIS A 153 9.22 -12.49 -4.84
N LEU A 154 8.01 -12.48 -5.38
CA LEU A 154 7.30 -13.67 -5.77
C LEU A 154 7.69 -14.08 -7.19
N ASP A 155 8.37 -15.22 -7.31
CA ASP A 155 8.62 -15.88 -8.58
C ASP A 155 7.80 -17.18 -8.73
N ASN A 156 8.10 -17.96 -9.77
CA ASN A 156 7.43 -19.23 -10.08
C ASN A 156 7.58 -20.31 -9.00
N THR A 157 8.54 -20.16 -8.09
CA THR A 157 8.82 -21.09 -6.99
C THR A 157 8.25 -20.62 -5.65
N GLY A 158 7.90 -19.34 -5.54
CA GLY A 158 7.35 -18.72 -4.35
C GLY A 158 8.04 -17.41 -3.99
N TRP A 159 7.87 -16.98 -2.74
CA TRP A 159 8.50 -15.76 -2.24
C TRP A 159 9.97 -16.01 -1.90
N GLN A 160 10.86 -15.20 -2.48
CA GLN A 160 12.31 -15.29 -2.30
C GLN A 160 12.87 -13.96 -1.83
N VAL A 161 13.97 -14.00 -1.09
CA VAL A 161 14.74 -12.81 -0.76
C VAL A 161 15.49 -12.33 -2.00
N TYR A 162 15.29 -11.06 -2.37
CA TYR A 162 16.09 -10.39 -3.38
C TYR A 162 17.40 -9.89 -2.76
N PRO A 163 18.53 -9.82 -3.50
CA PRO A 163 19.78 -9.27 -3.00
C PRO A 163 19.59 -7.93 -2.27
N ALA A 164 20.20 -7.80 -1.08
CA ALA A 164 20.00 -6.63 -0.22
C ALA A 164 20.49 -5.34 -0.88
N LEU A 165 19.68 -4.28 -0.81
CA LEU A 165 19.95 -2.99 -1.46
C LEU A 165 20.89 -2.07 -0.67
N GLN A 166 21.37 -2.50 0.50
CA GLN A 166 22.16 -1.69 1.43
C GLN A 166 21.50 -0.34 1.78
N THR A 167 20.18 -0.34 1.95
CA THR A 167 19.39 0.83 2.35
C THR A 167 18.87 0.70 3.78
N PRO A 168 18.48 1.81 4.43
CA PRO A 168 17.59 1.76 5.59
C PRO A 168 16.27 1.03 5.30
N THR A 169 15.48 0.80 6.34
CA THR A 169 14.15 0.19 6.23
C THR A 169 13.28 0.86 5.17
N LEU A 170 12.73 0.04 4.27
CA LEU A 170 11.78 0.46 3.25
C LEU A 170 10.36 0.37 3.79
N ARG A 171 9.51 1.32 3.40
CA ARG A 171 8.14 1.51 3.91
C ARG A 171 7.07 1.28 2.86
N ALA A 172 7.33 1.66 1.63
CA ALA A 172 6.40 1.49 0.53
C ALA A 172 7.15 1.10 -0.74
N VAL A 173 6.45 0.37 -1.61
CA VAL A 173 6.87 0.05 -2.97
C VAL A 173 5.67 0.28 -3.87
N ALA A 174 5.89 0.81 -5.07
CA ALA A 174 4.84 0.96 -6.08
C ALA A 174 5.41 0.70 -7.47
N PHE A 175 4.70 -0.08 -8.27
CA PHE A 175 4.98 -0.36 -9.68
C PHE A 175 4.15 0.54 -10.60
N ASN A 176 4.73 0.90 -11.75
CA ASN A 176 4.02 1.53 -12.86
C ASN A 176 3.58 0.48 -13.90
N ARG A 177 2.87 0.91 -14.95
CA ARG A 177 2.36 -0.01 -15.99
C ARG A 177 3.44 -0.55 -16.91
N ARG A 178 4.67 -0.01 -16.85
CA ARG A 178 5.83 -0.52 -17.59
C ARG A 178 6.59 -1.62 -16.81
N GLY A 179 6.19 -1.89 -15.56
CA GLY A 179 6.88 -2.83 -14.68
C GLY A 179 8.12 -2.24 -14.02
N GLU A 180 8.27 -0.91 -14.03
CA GLU A 180 9.28 -0.20 -13.24
C GLU A 180 8.70 0.11 -11.86
N ALA A 181 9.56 0.26 -10.86
CA ALA A 181 9.11 0.56 -9.50
C ALA A 181 10.04 1.50 -8.76
N TRP A 182 9.48 2.12 -7.74
CA TRP A 182 10.23 2.80 -6.70
C TRP A 182 9.88 2.17 -5.35
N ALA A 183 10.89 1.98 -4.52
CA ALA A 183 10.73 1.68 -3.10
C ALA A 183 11.30 2.85 -2.29
N VAL A 184 10.58 3.24 -1.23
CA VAL A 184 10.89 4.43 -0.43
C VAL A 184 10.86 4.10 1.06
N GLY A 185 11.65 4.78 1.89
CA GLY A 185 11.70 4.48 3.32
C GLY A 185 12.40 5.47 4.23
N GLU A 186 12.89 4.95 5.35
CA GLU A 186 13.48 5.72 6.45
C GLU A 186 14.78 6.43 6.03
N ASN A 187 15.09 7.55 6.67
CA ASN A 187 16.29 8.36 6.41
C ASN A 187 16.52 8.69 4.93
N GLY A 188 15.43 8.91 4.17
CA GLY A 188 15.49 9.23 2.75
C GLY A 188 15.76 8.04 1.83
N ALA A 189 15.67 6.80 2.31
CA ALA A 189 15.91 5.61 1.49
C ALA A 189 15.08 5.61 0.21
N LEU A 190 15.74 5.52 -0.95
CA LEU A 190 15.14 5.38 -2.28
C LEU A 190 15.82 4.25 -3.04
N ALA A 191 15.04 3.42 -3.72
CA ALA A 191 15.54 2.44 -4.66
C ALA A 191 14.64 2.39 -5.90
N TRP A 192 15.25 2.32 -7.09
CA TRP A 192 14.59 2.24 -8.39
C TRP A 192 14.75 0.84 -8.98
N PHE A 193 13.64 0.23 -9.37
CA PHE A 193 13.60 -0.98 -10.18
C PHE A 193 13.35 -0.61 -11.64
N ASN A 194 14.27 -0.98 -12.53
CA ASN A 194 14.17 -0.65 -13.96
C ASN A 194 13.41 -1.69 -14.81
N GLY A 195 12.75 -2.65 -14.17
CA GLY A 195 12.11 -3.81 -14.83
C GLY A 195 12.93 -5.10 -14.77
N ASP A 196 14.22 -4.99 -14.44
CA ASP A 196 15.15 -6.13 -14.35
C ASP A 196 15.91 -6.16 -13.01
N ALA A 197 16.39 -5.01 -12.54
CA ALA A 197 17.20 -4.91 -11.33
C ALA A 197 16.89 -3.66 -10.52
N TRP A 198 17.04 -3.80 -9.20
CA TRP A 198 17.00 -2.69 -8.25
C TRP A 198 18.33 -1.95 -8.23
N SER A 199 18.27 -0.64 -8.09
CA SER A 199 19.42 0.26 -7.96
C SER A 199 19.12 1.35 -6.95
N VAL A 200 20.14 1.79 -6.22
CA VAL A 200 20.04 2.89 -5.25
C VAL A 200 20.67 4.13 -5.88
N PRO A 201 19.96 5.27 -5.96
CA PRO A 201 20.55 6.51 -6.44
C PRO A 201 21.75 6.94 -5.59
N ALA A 202 22.79 7.46 -6.24
CA ALA A 202 24.03 7.87 -5.57
C ALA A 202 23.82 9.05 -4.60
N GLU A 203 22.89 9.94 -4.94
CA GLU A 203 22.51 11.07 -4.09
C GLU A 203 21.06 10.92 -3.67
N GLN A 204 20.81 11.11 -2.36
CA GLN A 204 19.47 11.12 -1.80
C GLN A 204 18.99 12.58 -1.71
N PRO A 205 17.77 12.89 -2.17
CA PRO A 205 17.27 14.27 -2.19
C PRO A 205 16.97 14.81 -0.79
N THR A 206 16.94 13.94 0.23
CA THR A 206 16.57 14.28 1.60
C THR A 206 17.08 13.21 2.57
N GLY A 207 17.17 13.57 3.85
CA GLY A 207 17.32 12.60 4.95
C GLY A 207 16.04 12.38 5.75
N SER A 208 14.89 12.92 5.32
CA SER A 208 13.60 12.71 5.97
C SER A 208 12.99 11.36 5.61
N ASN A 209 12.16 10.80 6.50
CA ASN A 209 11.49 9.53 6.23
C ASN A 209 10.44 9.68 5.13
N LEU A 210 10.50 8.78 4.15
CA LEU A 210 9.54 8.64 3.08
C LEU A 210 8.54 7.53 3.48
N ARG A 211 7.25 7.83 3.39
CA ARG A 211 6.17 7.00 3.98
C ARG A 211 5.35 6.26 2.94
N SER A 212 5.11 6.89 1.80
CA SER A 212 4.27 6.34 0.74
C SER A 212 4.71 6.87 -0.61
N ILE A 213 4.39 6.11 -1.66
CA ILE A 213 4.66 6.43 -3.04
C ILE A 213 3.48 6.04 -3.92
N ALA A 214 3.20 6.85 -4.92
CA ALA A 214 2.20 6.58 -5.94
C ALA A 214 2.68 7.04 -7.32
N TRP A 215 2.28 6.30 -8.35
CA TRP A 215 2.50 6.68 -9.73
C TRP A 215 1.29 7.48 -10.25
N LEU A 216 1.56 8.64 -10.84
CA LEU A 216 0.54 9.42 -11.57
C LEU A 216 0.43 8.95 -13.02
N SER A 217 1.57 8.66 -13.62
CA SER A 217 1.71 8.11 -14.98
C SER A 217 2.94 7.20 -15.02
N ASP A 218 3.24 6.58 -16.16
CA ASP A 218 4.45 5.75 -16.28
C ASP A 218 5.76 6.57 -16.20
N ASP A 219 5.68 7.88 -16.35
CA ASP A 219 6.83 8.80 -16.36
C ASP A 219 6.79 9.79 -15.19
N GLU A 220 5.86 9.62 -14.24
CA GLU A 220 5.71 10.52 -13.09
C GLU A 220 5.26 9.81 -11.82
N ALA A 221 6.03 9.97 -10.74
CA ALA A 221 5.74 9.42 -9.42
C ALA A 221 5.83 10.50 -8.33
N TRP A 222 5.04 10.32 -7.28
CA TRP A 222 4.97 11.22 -6.13
C TRP A 222 5.22 10.45 -4.84
N VAL A 223 6.06 11.02 -3.99
CA VAL A 223 6.42 10.48 -2.69
C VAL A 223 6.01 11.46 -1.60
N VAL A 224 5.44 10.95 -0.53
CA VAL A 224 5.11 11.75 0.66
C VAL A 224 5.89 11.22 1.87
N GLY A 225 6.22 12.12 2.78
CA GLY A 225 7.04 11.81 3.95
C GLY A 225 6.75 12.67 5.17
N ASP A 226 7.55 12.47 6.21
CA ASP A 226 7.41 13.19 7.48
C ASP A 226 7.55 14.71 7.27
N ARG A 227 6.94 15.50 8.17
CA ARG A 227 6.98 16.98 8.16
C ARG A 227 6.42 17.63 6.89
N GLY A 228 5.46 16.98 6.23
CA GLY A 228 4.81 17.50 5.03
C GLY A 228 5.69 17.45 3.78
N LEU A 229 6.74 16.61 3.79
CA LEU A 229 7.59 16.42 2.63
C LEU A 229 6.79 15.83 1.46
N VAL A 230 6.96 16.44 0.29
CA VAL A 230 6.46 15.92 -0.98
C VAL A 230 7.62 15.95 -1.98
N LEU A 231 7.90 14.83 -2.63
CA LEU A 231 8.85 14.72 -3.73
C LEU A 231 8.11 14.32 -5.00
N ARG A 232 8.55 14.87 -6.13
CA ARG A 232 8.08 14.51 -7.47
C ARG A 232 9.26 13.95 -8.26
N TRP A 233 9.08 12.75 -8.79
CA TRP A 233 9.97 12.16 -9.78
C TRP A 233 9.32 12.26 -11.15
N HIS A 234 10.09 12.65 -12.15
CA HIS A 234 9.69 12.64 -13.55
C HIS A 234 10.86 12.18 -14.41
N ARG A 235 10.57 11.51 -15.52
CA ARG A 235 11.56 11.12 -16.52
C ARG A 235 11.78 12.21 -17.56
#